data_AF-A0A848W3I4-F1
#
_entry.id   AF-A0A848W3I4-F1
#
_cell.length_a   1.000
_cell.length_b   1.000
_cell.length_c   1.000
_cell.angle_alpha   90.00
_cell.angle_beta   90.00
_cell.angle_gamma   90.00
#
_symmetry.space_group_name_H-M   'P 1'
#
loop_
_entity.id
_entity.type
_entity.pdbx_description
1 polymer ?
#
loop_
_entity_poly.entity_id
_entity_poly.type
_entity_poly.pdbx_seq_one_letter_code
_entity_poly.pdbx_strand_id
1 'polypeptide(L)'
;LPKGVQRVLLGIGYLLGAAFFLMIITGGWEESVLSYVEGEYEGEGALRVPSWPARWTVLIGSALALINYCVMAYLDVFKPEMLDSEFDPDAHLL
;
A
#
# COMPACT_ATOMS: atom_id res chain seq x y z
N LEU A 1 -25.41 -3.13 4.09
CA LEU A 1 -25.47 -1.76 3.50
C LEU A 1 -26.13 -1.86 2.13
N PRO A 2 -26.75 -0.80 1.57
CA PRO A 2 -27.14 -0.79 0.17
C PRO A 2 -25.89 -0.97 -0.72
N LYS A 3 -25.93 -1.88 -1.71
CA LYS A 3 -24.77 -2.25 -2.53
C LYS A 3 -24.07 -1.04 -3.19
N GLY A 4 -24.82 -0.02 -3.58
CA GLY A 4 -24.27 1.22 -4.15
C GLY A 4 -23.42 2.03 -3.17
N VAL A 5 -23.84 2.13 -1.91
CA VAL A 5 -23.09 2.86 -0.88
C VAL A 5 -21.81 2.12 -0.53
N GLN A 6 -21.86 0.78 -0.47
CA GLN A 6 -20.70 -0.06 -0.23
C GLN A 6 -19.64 0.14 -1.33
N ARG A 7 -20.04 0.12 -2.61
CA ARG A 7 -19.10 0.36 -3.73
C ARG A 7 -18.47 1.74 -3.69
N VAL A 8 -19.25 2.79 -3.41
CA VAL A 8 -18.69 4.16 -3.29
C VAL A 8 -17.66 4.24 -2.17
N LEU A 9 -17.96 3.64 -0.99
CA LEU A 9 -17.03 3.61 0.13
C LEU A 9 -15.76 2.80 -0.18
N LEU A 10 -15.90 1.66 -0.86
CA LEU A 10 -14.76 0.84 -1.30
C LEU A 10 -13.89 1.60 -2.29
N GLY A 11 -14.48 2.21 -3.32
CA GLY A 11 -13.75 3.01 -4.31
C GLY A 11 -12.98 4.17 -3.69
N ILE A 12 -13.61 4.90 -2.75
CA ILE A 12 -12.94 5.96 -1.99
C ILE A 12 -11.79 5.37 -1.15
N GLY A 13 -12.03 4.25 -0.46
CA GLY A 13 -11.02 3.56 0.33
C GLY A 13 -9.80 3.15 -0.50
N TYR A 14 -10.02 2.64 -1.72
CA TYR A 14 -8.93 2.23 -2.59
C TYR A 14 -8.10 3.41 -3.08
N LEU A 15 -8.76 4.51 -3.48
CA LEU A 15 -8.09 5.73 -3.91
C LEU A 15 -7.29 6.39 -2.78
N LEU A 16 -7.87 6.44 -1.57
CA LEU A 16 -7.16 6.95 -0.39
C LEU A 16 -5.96 6.08 -0.02
N GLY A 17 -6.11 4.75 -0.06
CA GLY A 17 -5.01 3.81 0.17
C GLY A 17 -3.88 4.01 -0.84
N ALA A 18 -4.20 4.05 -2.14
CA ALA A 18 -3.22 4.31 -3.19
C ALA A 18 -2.53 5.67 -3.02
N ALA A 19 -3.28 6.74 -2.75
CA ALA A 19 -2.70 8.06 -2.53
C ALA A 19 -1.76 8.10 -1.31
N PHE A 20 -2.15 7.45 -0.22
CA PHE A 20 -1.35 7.35 0.99
C PHE A 20 -0.01 6.64 0.74
N PHE A 21 -0.03 5.47 0.09
CA PHE A 21 1.21 4.74 -0.22
C PHE A 21 2.08 5.46 -1.25
N LEU A 22 1.47 6.15 -2.22
CA LEU A 22 2.22 7.00 -3.15
C LEU A 22 2.93 8.14 -2.42
N MET A 23 2.29 8.74 -1.42
CA MET A 23 2.90 9.78 -0.57
C MET A 23 4.07 9.22 0.25
N ILE A 24 3.94 8.01 0.81
CA ILE A 24 5.05 7.34 1.52
C ILE A 24 6.24 7.10 0.57
N ILE A 25 5.98 6.60 -0.64
CA ILE A 25 7.04 6.31 -1.61
C ILE A 25 7.75 7.60 -2.02
N THR A 26 7.00 8.64 -2.38
CA THR A 26 7.57 9.92 -2.82
C THR A 26 8.32 10.64 -1.70
N GLY A 27 7.77 10.67 -0.47
CA GLY A 27 8.44 11.25 0.69
C GLY A 27 9.62 10.42 1.21
N GLY A 28 9.59 9.11 1.05
CA GLY A 28 10.66 8.21 1.49
C GLY A 28 11.77 8.00 0.46
N TRP A 29 11.58 8.38 -0.80
CA TRP A 29 12.52 8.11 -1.89
C TRP A 29 13.86 8.82 -1.69
N GLU A 30 13.86 10.14 -1.49
CA GLU A 30 15.08 10.92 -1.32
C GLU A 30 15.86 10.49 -0.07
N GLU A 31 15.17 10.35 1.06
CA GLU A 31 15.77 9.94 2.35
C GLU A 31 16.36 8.52 2.32
N SER A 32 15.77 7.62 1.52
CA SER A 32 16.23 6.23 1.39
C SER A 32 17.39 6.10 0.42
N VAL A 33 17.38 6.86 -0.67
CA VAL A 33 18.49 6.91 -1.64
C VAL A 33 19.71 7.59 -0.99
N LEU A 34 19.51 8.69 -0.27
CA LEU A 34 20.57 9.39 0.44
C LEU A 34 21.23 8.49 1.50
N SER A 35 20.42 7.83 2.36
CA SER A 35 20.91 6.88 3.38
C SER A 35 21.63 5.65 2.78
N TYR A 36 21.21 5.18 1.60
CA TYR A 36 21.88 4.09 0.87
C TYR A 36 23.25 4.53 0.30
N VAL A 37 23.35 5.76 -0.19
CA VAL A 37 24.58 6.30 -0.80
C VAL A 37 25.58 6.77 0.25
N GLU A 38 25.12 7.40 1.33
CA GLU A 38 25.97 7.97 2.37
C GLU A 38 26.42 6.93 3.40
N GLY A 39 25.79 5.75 3.43
CA GLY A 39 26.13 4.71 4.39
C GLY A 39 25.94 5.20 5.83
N GLU A 40 24.87 5.97 6.06
CA GLU A 40 24.54 6.52 7.37
C GLU A 40 24.44 5.38 8.40
N TYR A 41 25.45 5.32 9.26
CA TYR A 41 25.48 4.49 10.43
C TYR A 41 25.04 5.35 11.61
N GLU A 42 23.79 5.22 12.03
CA GLU A 42 23.34 5.83 13.28
C GLU A 42 24.06 5.10 14.44
N GLY A 43 24.93 5.80 15.18
CA GLY A 43 25.68 5.24 16.31
C GLY A 43 26.83 6.11 16.82
N GLU A 44 26.56 6.92 17.85
CA GLU A 44 27.59 7.48 18.74
C GLU A 44 28.25 6.33 19.54
N GLY A 45 29.46 5.92 19.15
CA GLY A 45 30.31 4.96 19.90
C GLY A 45 29.97 3.46 19.73
N ALA A 46 30.88 2.73 19.06
CA ALA A 46 31.02 1.26 19.01
C ALA A 46 29.90 0.38 18.38
N LEU A 47 28.65 0.83 18.22
CA LEU A 47 27.62 0.07 17.49
C LEU A 47 26.98 0.92 16.38
N ARG A 48 27.38 0.63 15.15
CA ARG A 48 26.93 1.32 13.93
C ARG A 48 25.87 0.46 13.26
N VAL A 49 24.59 0.67 13.58
CA VAL A 49 23.53 -0.11 12.95
C VAL A 49 23.10 0.60 11.67
N PRO A 50 23.20 -0.05 10.50
CA PRO A 50 22.71 0.55 9.27
C PRO A 50 21.19 0.75 9.37
N SER A 51 20.69 1.99 9.26
CA SER A 51 19.25 2.29 9.27
C SER A 51 18.59 2.10 7.90
N TRP A 52 19.40 1.99 6.83
CA TRP A 52 18.94 1.80 5.45
C TRP A 52 18.03 0.56 5.21
N PRO A 53 18.23 -0.64 5.82
CA PRO A 53 17.40 -1.81 5.52
C PRO A 53 15.94 -1.63 5.93
N ALA A 54 15.71 -0.91 7.03
CA ALA A 54 14.36 -0.60 7.51
C ALA A 54 13.65 0.35 6.54
N ARG A 55 14.32 1.41 6.08
CA ARG A 55 13.78 2.38 5.12
C ARG A 55 13.39 1.70 3.78
N TRP A 56 14.24 0.80 3.28
CA TRP A 56 13.95 0.01 2.08
C TRP A 56 12.77 -0.95 2.24
N THR A 57 12.63 -1.58 3.41
CA THR A 57 11.49 -2.48 3.68
C THR A 57 10.17 -1.71 3.65
N VAL A 58 10.14 -0.50 4.21
CA VAL A 58 8.97 0.37 4.17
C VAL A 58 8.64 0.81 2.73
N LEU A 59 9.64 1.17 1.92
CA LEU A 59 9.43 1.53 0.52
C LEU A 59 8.89 0.36 -0.31
N ILE A 60 9.49 -0.83 -0.18
CA ILE A 60 9.05 -2.03 -0.91
C ILE A 60 7.64 -2.44 -0.47
N GLY A 61 7.37 -2.46 0.83
CA GLY A 61 6.05 -2.75 1.37
C GLY A 61 5.00 -1.75 0.89
N SER A 62 5.35 -0.46 0.84
CA SER A 62 4.46 0.59 0.34
C SER A 62 4.19 0.45 -1.16
N ALA A 63 5.20 0.08 -1.95
CA ALA A 63 5.03 -0.18 -3.38
C ALA A 63 4.11 -1.39 -3.64
N LEU A 64 4.30 -2.48 -2.90
CA LEU A 64 3.42 -3.65 -2.98
C LEU A 64 1.98 -3.30 -2.56
N ALA A 65 1.80 -2.54 -1.49
CA ALA A 65 0.49 -2.09 -1.04
C ALA A 65 -0.17 -1.19 -2.09
N LEU A 66 0.56 -0.23 -2.66
CA LEU A 66 0.08 0.63 -3.76
C LEU A 66 -0.44 -0.20 -4.94
N ILE A 67 0.34 -1.19 -5.38
CA ILE A 67 -0.07 -2.10 -6.46
C ILE A 67 -1.36 -2.84 -6.08
N ASN A 68 -1.45 -3.37 -4.87
CA ASN A 68 -2.65 -4.07 -4.39
C ASN A 68 -3.89 -3.17 -4.43
N TYR A 69 -3.78 -1.93 -3.94
CA TYR A 69 -4.88 -0.97 -3.97
C TYR A 69 -5.30 -0.60 -5.40
N CYS A 70 -4.34 -0.45 -6.33
CA CYS A 70 -4.64 -0.24 -7.74
C CYS A 70 -5.35 -1.45 -8.37
N VAL A 71 -4.94 -2.67 -8.04
CA VAL A 71 -5.60 -3.89 -8.51
C VAL A 71 -7.02 -4.00 -7.97
N MET A 72 -7.24 -3.73 -6.68
CA MET A 72 -8.57 -3.75 -6.07
C MET A 72 -9.49 -2.69 -6.70
N ALA A 73 -9.00 -1.47 -6.92
CA ALA A 73 -9.74 -0.43 -7.64
C ALA A 73 -10.07 -0.85 -9.08
N TYR A 74 -9.12 -1.47 -9.78
CA TYR A 74 -9.35 -1.98 -11.14
C TYR A 74 -10.41 -3.10 -11.16
N LEU A 75 -10.33 -4.06 -10.23
CA LEU A 75 -11.30 -5.14 -10.15
C LEU A 75 -12.71 -4.64 -9.80
N ASP A 76 -12.83 -3.64 -8.92
CA ASP A 76 -14.12 -3.03 -8.59
C ASP A 76 -14.77 -2.35 -9.81
N VAL A 77 -13.97 -1.71 -10.66
CA VAL A 77 -14.45 -1.04 -11.87
C VAL A 77 -14.77 -2.03 -13.01
N PHE A 78 -13.92 -3.02 -13.25
CA PHE A 78 -14.00 -3.89 -14.43
C PHE A 78 -14.62 -5.26 -14.19
N LYS A 79 -14.58 -5.79 -12.95
CA LYS A 79 -15.10 -7.11 -12.56
C LYS A 79 -15.71 -7.09 -11.14
N PRO A 80 -16.74 -6.26 -10.89
CA PRO A 80 -17.33 -6.14 -9.56
C PRO A 80 -17.94 -7.46 -9.04
N GLU A 81 -18.34 -8.36 -9.93
CA GLU A 81 -18.96 -9.66 -9.59
C GLU A 81 -18.04 -10.55 -8.73
N MET A 82 -16.73 -10.51 -8.96
CA MET A 82 -15.74 -11.28 -8.18
C MET A 82 -15.55 -10.73 -6.77
N LEU A 83 -15.68 -9.41 -6.60
CA LEU A 83 -15.59 -8.77 -5.29
C LEU A 83 -16.88 -8.98 -4.51
N ASP A 84 -18.03 -8.88 -5.17
CA ASP A 84 -19.33 -9.12 -4.55
C ASP A 84 -19.42 -10.55 -3.96
N SER A 85 -18.83 -11.58 -4.60
CA SER A 85 -18.77 -12.95 -4.06
C SER A 85 -17.81 -13.13 -2.88
N GLU A 86 -16.74 -12.35 -2.81
CA GLU A 86 -15.79 -12.36 -1.69
C GLU A 86 -16.41 -11.71 -0.44
N PHE A 87 -17.17 -10.62 -0.64
CA PHE A 87 -17.79 -9.85 0.45
C PHE A 87 -19.16 -10.37 0.87
N ASP A 88 -19.83 -11.18 0.04
CA ASP A 88 -21.11 -11.83 0.32
C ASP A 88 -20.95 -13.36 0.09
N PRO A 89 -20.39 -14.10 1.08
CA PRO A 89 -20.11 -15.53 0.94
C PRO A 89 -21.37 -16.38 0.66
N ASP A 90 -22.53 -15.83 0.99
CA ASP A 90 -23.84 -16.47 0.83
C ASP A 90 -24.33 -16.43 -0.63
N ALA A 91 -23.70 -15.61 -1.49
CA ALA A 91 -24.00 -15.52 -2.92
C ALA A 91 -23.66 -16.80 -3.70
N HIS A 92 -22.80 -17.68 -3.15
CA HIS A 92 -22.47 -18.98 -3.75
C HIS A 92 -23.47 -20.10 -3.39
N LEU A 93 -24.42 -19.86 -2.48
CA LEU A 93 -25.34 -20.86 -1.95
C LEU A 93 -26.78 -20.79 -2.52
N LEU A 94 -27.02 -19.94 -3.52
CA LEU A 94 -28.30 -19.80 -4.23
C LEU A 94 -28.11 -19.97 -5.74
#